data_AF-A0A0F8WW71-F1
#
_entry.id   AF-A0A0F8WW71-F1
#
_cell.length_a   1.000
_cell.length_b   1.000
_cell.length_c   1.000
_cell.angle_alpha   90.00
_cell.angle_beta   90.00
_cell.angle_gamma   90.00
#
_symmetry.space_group_name_H-M   'P 1'
#
loop_
_entity.id
_entity.type
_entity.pdbx_description
1 polymer ?
#
loop_
_entity_poly.entity_id
_entity_poly.type
_entity_poly.pdbx_seq_one_letter_code
_entity_poly.pdbx_strand_id
1 'polypeptide(L)'
;ILKYLETPPFLRKRLFPKVNELKYAGVLHPLKIPSHITPANLKKIKTGDIREGIIISAKGRYFADFGINHLIPYYGKSKIGKRITAQFKKGFPDLEIKEISDESISEYWGYKVRERGNLFSLISSWSGNIILTSRKGKTVTNHVIKNYAKSKDPLLLVFGSPSKGIHEILGNRIKQTQNAKVLNFFPMQATETVRLEEAILGTLTVLNTEQNVYN
;
A
#
# COMPACT_ATOMS: atom_id res chain seq x y z
N ILE A 1 10.77 -1.20 7.03
CA ILE A 1 10.68 -2.39 6.15
C ILE A 1 9.57 -2.23 5.10
N LEU A 2 8.29 -2.07 5.47
CA LEU A 2 7.18 -1.97 4.50
C LEU A 2 7.39 -0.89 3.42
N LYS A 3 7.78 0.34 3.81
CA LYS A 3 8.13 1.42 2.86
C LYS A 3 9.25 1.01 1.89
N TYR A 4 10.24 0.26 2.37
CA TYR A 4 11.37 -0.21 1.57
C TYR A 4 10.92 -1.27 0.55
N LEU A 5 10.06 -2.20 0.96
CA LEU A 5 9.51 -3.22 0.08
C LEU A 5 8.68 -2.63 -1.05
N GLU A 6 7.78 -1.70 -0.72
CA GLU A 6 6.95 -1.02 -1.71
C GLU A 6 7.74 -0.10 -2.64
N THR A 7 8.86 0.47 -2.20
CA THR A 7 9.66 1.35 -3.06
C THR A 7 10.31 0.57 -4.22
N PRO A 8 10.20 1.05 -5.48
CA PRO A 8 10.86 0.46 -6.64
C PRO A 8 12.36 0.24 -6.42
N PRO A 9 12.93 -0.91 -6.81
CA PRO A 9 14.31 -1.28 -6.49
C PRO A 9 15.36 -0.21 -6.82
N PHE A 10 15.23 0.47 -7.96
CA PHE A 10 16.20 1.48 -8.41
C PHE A 10 16.17 2.77 -7.55
N LEU A 11 15.05 3.07 -6.89
CA LEU A 11 14.91 4.24 -6.00
C LEU A 11 15.41 3.95 -4.57
N ARG A 12 15.50 2.68 -4.16
CA ARG A 12 15.80 2.31 -2.77
C ARG A 12 17.12 2.89 -2.27
N LYS A 13 18.18 2.83 -3.09
CA LYS A 13 19.50 3.37 -2.73
C LYS A 13 19.50 4.89 -2.53
N ARG A 14 18.60 5.61 -3.21
CA ARG A 14 18.47 7.08 -3.10
C ARG A 14 17.59 7.48 -1.92
N LEU A 15 16.50 6.74 -1.67
CA LEU A 15 15.48 7.11 -0.68
C LEU A 15 15.76 6.56 0.73
N PHE A 16 16.54 5.48 0.85
CA PHE A 16 16.85 4.88 2.14
C PHE A 16 18.36 4.94 2.39
N PRO A 17 18.80 5.68 3.43
CA PRO A 17 20.19 5.64 3.84
C PRO A 17 20.58 4.22 4.26
N LYS A 18 21.88 3.92 4.23
CA LYS A 18 22.41 2.67 4.78
C LYS A 18 22.24 2.70 6.30
N VAL A 19 21.24 1.99 6.80
CA VAL A 19 20.91 1.89 8.23
C VAL A 19 20.86 0.43 8.66
N ASN A 20 21.21 0.17 9.92
CA ASN A 20 21.34 -1.19 10.45
C ASN A 20 20.01 -1.97 10.42
N GLU A 21 18.88 -1.27 10.53
CA GLU A 21 17.53 -1.84 10.46
C GLU A 21 17.23 -2.45 9.07
N LEU A 22 17.97 -2.06 8.03
CA LEU A 22 17.85 -2.58 6.67
C LEU A 22 19.02 -3.50 6.28
N LYS A 23 19.90 -3.90 7.22
CA LYS A 23 21.08 -4.74 6.92
C LYS A 23 20.73 -6.07 6.25
N TYR A 24 19.59 -6.66 6.59
CA TYR A 24 19.10 -7.92 6.02
C TYR A 24 17.97 -7.72 5.00
N ALA A 25 17.80 -6.50 4.48
CA ALA A 25 16.74 -6.22 3.52
C ALA A 25 16.86 -7.03 2.22
N GLY A 26 18.05 -7.59 1.92
CA GLY A 26 18.27 -8.50 0.80
C GLY A 26 17.59 -9.88 0.94
N VAL A 27 17.19 -10.28 2.15
CA VAL A 27 16.46 -11.53 2.41
C VAL A 27 14.95 -11.36 2.19
N LEU A 28 14.47 -10.12 2.09
CA LEU A 28 13.04 -9.85 1.94
C LEU A 28 12.52 -10.31 0.58
N HIS A 29 11.36 -10.96 0.58
CA HIS A 29 10.69 -11.39 -0.64
C HIS A 29 10.32 -10.19 -1.53
N PRO A 30 10.65 -10.23 -2.84
CA PRO A 30 10.29 -9.14 -3.76
C PRO A 30 8.77 -9.11 -4.00
N LEU A 31 8.17 -7.91 -3.99
CA LEU A 31 6.73 -7.75 -4.22
C LEU A 31 6.33 -7.97 -5.69
N LYS A 32 7.21 -7.63 -6.65
CA LYS A 32 6.95 -7.73 -8.10
C LYS A 32 5.58 -7.14 -8.51
N ILE A 33 5.30 -5.91 -8.07
CA ILE A 33 4.04 -5.20 -8.34
C ILE A 33 4.16 -4.33 -9.61
N PRO A 34 3.04 -3.90 -10.24
CA PRO A 34 3.06 -3.10 -11.46
C PRO A 34 3.93 -1.84 -11.38
N SER A 35 3.98 -1.15 -10.24
CA SER A 35 4.84 0.03 -10.05
C SER A 35 6.35 -0.28 -9.98
N HIS A 36 6.76 -1.56 -9.87
CA HIS A 36 8.17 -2.00 -9.88
C HIS A 36 8.70 -2.25 -11.29
N ILE A 37 8.28 -1.43 -12.26
CA ILE A 37 8.64 -1.56 -13.68
C ILE A 37 10.16 -1.61 -13.87
N THR A 38 10.63 -2.67 -14.55
CA THR A 38 12.06 -2.99 -14.71
C THR A 38 12.56 -3.05 -16.17
N PRO A 39 12.42 -2.00 -16.99
CA PRO A 39 13.38 -1.74 -18.06
C PRO A 39 14.31 -0.57 -17.72
N ALA A 40 15.61 -0.84 -17.69
CA ALA A 40 16.66 0.19 -17.66
C ALA A 40 16.96 0.79 -19.05
N ASN A 41 16.32 0.27 -20.11
CA ASN A 41 16.55 0.69 -21.48
C ASN A 41 15.50 1.71 -21.93
N LEU A 42 15.93 2.95 -22.12
CA LEU A 42 15.15 4.06 -22.64
C LEU A 42 14.46 3.76 -23.99
N LYS A 43 15.04 2.91 -24.86
CA LYS A 43 14.43 2.55 -26.16
C LYS A 43 13.16 1.71 -26.03
N LYS A 44 12.89 1.15 -24.84
CA LYS A 44 11.68 0.38 -24.57
C LYS A 44 10.53 1.24 -24.06
N ILE A 45 10.76 2.54 -23.85
CA ILE A 45 9.75 3.46 -23.34
C ILE A 45 8.79 3.83 -24.44
N LYS A 46 7.51 3.62 -24.19
CA LYS A 46 6.42 3.92 -25.11
C LYS A 46 5.54 5.03 -24.54
N THR A 47 4.81 5.68 -25.44
CA THR A 47 3.71 6.58 -25.05
C THR A 47 2.69 5.81 -24.21
N GLY A 48 2.26 6.41 -23.11
CA GLY A 48 1.33 5.81 -22.16
C GLY A 48 2.00 5.08 -21.00
N ASP A 49 3.30 4.74 -21.09
CA ASP A 49 4.03 4.10 -19.99
C ASP A 49 3.91 4.93 -18.72
N ILE A 50 3.56 4.31 -17.59
CA ILE A 50 3.48 4.96 -16.29
C ILE A 50 4.64 4.46 -15.43
N ARG A 51 5.36 5.36 -14.77
CA ARG A 51 6.50 4.98 -13.92
C ARG A 51 6.59 5.83 -12.67
N GLU A 52 7.13 5.19 -11.64
CA GLU A 52 7.66 5.87 -10.47
C GLU A 52 8.98 6.53 -10.81
N GLY A 53 9.21 7.74 -10.31
CA GLY A 53 10.46 8.45 -10.45
C GLY A 53 10.75 9.33 -9.24
N ILE A 54 11.94 9.95 -9.25
CA ILE A 54 12.34 10.91 -8.22
C ILE A 54 12.83 12.19 -8.87
N ILE A 55 12.44 13.33 -8.30
CA ILE A 55 12.94 14.63 -8.74
C ILE A 55 14.35 14.84 -8.21
N ILE A 56 15.28 15.18 -9.09
CA ILE A 56 16.67 15.50 -8.77
C ILE A 56 17.05 16.84 -9.36
N SER A 57 18.13 17.43 -8.84
CA SER A 57 18.75 18.61 -9.44
C SER A 57 20.06 18.23 -10.11
N ALA A 58 20.29 18.74 -11.31
CA ALA A 58 21.59 18.67 -11.99
C ALA A 58 21.87 20.00 -12.69
N LYS A 59 23.06 20.58 -12.46
CA LYS A 59 23.48 21.86 -13.05
C LYS A 59 22.44 22.99 -12.88
N GLY A 60 21.81 23.07 -11.71
CA GLY A 60 20.81 24.09 -11.39
C GLY A 60 19.43 23.89 -12.03
N ARG A 61 19.20 22.78 -12.75
CA ARG A 61 17.90 22.43 -13.38
C ARG A 61 17.30 21.18 -12.76
N TYR A 62 15.99 21.05 -12.87
CA TYR A 62 15.24 19.94 -12.29
C TYR A 62 15.07 18.84 -13.33
N PHE A 63 15.24 17.60 -12.89
CA PHE A 63 15.08 16.41 -13.71
C PHE A 63 14.30 15.35 -12.94
N ALA A 64 13.66 14.44 -13.67
CA ALA A 64 13.08 13.23 -13.12
C ALA A 64 13.92 12.02 -13.53
N ASP A 65 14.28 11.18 -12.54
CA ASP A 65 14.96 9.91 -12.74
C ASP A 65 13.95 8.76 -12.56
N PHE A 66 13.69 8.03 -13.65
CA PHE A 66 12.79 6.86 -13.71
C PHE A 66 13.54 5.53 -13.78
N GLY A 67 14.86 5.51 -13.52
CA GLY A 67 15.67 4.29 -13.55
C GLY A 67 15.94 3.75 -14.96
N ILE A 68 15.85 4.60 -15.98
CA ILE A 68 16.06 4.27 -17.40
C ILE A 68 17.42 4.71 -17.94
N ASN A 69 18.38 4.97 -17.05
CA ASN A 69 19.72 5.51 -17.36
C ASN A 69 19.71 6.82 -18.19
N HIS A 70 18.62 7.60 -18.09
CA HIS A 70 18.46 8.88 -18.75
C HIS A 70 17.63 9.81 -17.86
N LEU A 71 18.08 11.06 -17.71
CA LEU A 71 17.37 12.08 -16.93
C LEU A 71 16.43 12.87 -17.83
N ILE A 72 15.17 12.99 -17.42
CA ILE A 72 14.16 13.72 -18.19
C ILE A 72 13.99 15.11 -17.57
N PRO A 73 14.12 16.21 -18.35
CA PRO A 73 13.86 17.55 -17.85
C PRO A 73 12.47 17.64 -17.18
N TYR A 74 12.43 18.20 -15.97
CA TYR A 74 11.20 18.30 -15.19
C TYR A 74 10.80 19.77 -15.01
N TYR A 75 9.59 20.10 -15.45
CA TYR A 75 9.02 21.45 -15.42
C TYR A 75 7.82 21.59 -14.47
N GLY A 76 7.54 20.57 -13.65
CA GLY A 76 6.44 20.60 -12.69
C GLY A 76 6.81 21.28 -11.38
N LYS A 77 5.90 21.20 -10.40
CA LYS A 77 6.01 21.90 -9.11
C LYS A 77 6.63 21.04 -7.99
N SER A 78 6.93 19.77 -8.27
CA SER A 78 7.48 18.87 -7.26
C SER A 78 8.90 19.27 -6.86
N LYS A 79 9.16 19.18 -5.56
CA LYS A 79 10.46 19.52 -4.95
C LYS A 79 11.49 18.42 -5.22
N ILE A 80 12.77 18.80 -5.18
CA ILE A 80 13.89 17.85 -5.21
C ILE A 80 13.72 16.81 -4.09
N GLY A 81 14.00 15.54 -4.40
CA GLY A 81 13.86 14.41 -3.50
C GLY A 81 12.44 13.84 -3.42
N LYS A 82 11.43 14.53 -3.98
CA LYS A 82 10.06 14.01 -4.02
C LYS A 82 9.97 12.85 -5.01
N ARG A 83 9.44 11.72 -4.54
CA ARG A 83 8.99 10.60 -5.37
C ARG A 83 7.70 11.01 -6.08
N ILE A 84 7.63 10.77 -7.38
CA ILE A 84 6.49 11.12 -8.23
C ILE A 84 6.09 9.93 -9.09
N THR A 85 4.82 9.94 -9.49
CA THR A 85 4.26 9.04 -10.50
C THR A 85 4.07 9.84 -11.77
N ALA A 86 4.59 9.35 -12.90
CA ALA A 86 4.47 10.07 -14.17
C ALA A 86 4.11 9.14 -15.31
N GLN A 87 3.31 9.66 -16.24
CA GLN A 87 3.02 9.04 -17.52
C GLN A 87 3.90 9.66 -18.60
N PHE A 88 4.46 8.82 -19.47
CA PHE A 88 5.16 9.24 -20.67
C PHE A 88 4.15 9.66 -21.73
N LYS A 89 4.09 10.95 -22.04
CA LYS A 89 3.32 11.48 -23.18
C LYS A 89 3.96 11.09 -24.51
N LYS A 90 5.29 10.95 -24.53
CA LYS A 90 6.07 10.50 -25.69
C LYS A 90 7.10 9.47 -25.25
N GLY A 91 7.20 8.38 -26.02
CA GLY A 91 8.27 7.39 -25.87
C GLY A 91 9.61 7.88 -26.41
N PHE A 92 10.58 6.96 -26.52
CA PHE A 92 11.87 7.23 -27.17
C PHE A 92 11.67 7.58 -28.66
N PRO A 93 12.39 8.57 -29.24
CA PRO A 93 13.52 9.30 -28.66
C PRO A 93 13.20 10.55 -27.83
N ASP A 94 11.97 11.08 -27.92
CA ASP A 94 11.63 12.40 -27.38
C ASP A 94 11.51 12.42 -25.84
N LEU A 95 10.94 11.36 -25.24
CA LEU A 95 10.77 11.20 -23.79
C LEU A 95 10.18 12.42 -23.08
N GLU A 96 8.87 12.63 -23.24
CA GLU A 96 8.13 13.69 -22.53
C GLU A 96 7.24 13.07 -21.45
N ILE A 97 7.21 13.66 -20.26
CA ILE A 97 6.44 13.16 -19.11
C ILE A 97 5.35 14.13 -18.65
N LYS A 98 4.36 13.58 -17.95
CA LYS A 98 3.35 14.30 -17.17
C LYS A 98 3.26 13.66 -15.79
N GLU A 99 3.41 14.46 -14.72
CA GLU A 99 3.10 13.98 -13.37
C GLU A 99 1.59 13.67 -13.28
N ILE A 100 1.27 12.50 -12.75
CA ILE A 100 -0.10 12.03 -12.56
C ILE A 100 -0.32 11.63 -11.11
N SER A 101 -1.58 11.54 -10.71
CA SER A 101 -1.96 11.06 -9.38
C SER A 101 -2.08 9.54 -9.37
N ASP A 102 -1.74 8.89 -8.27
CA ASP A 102 -1.89 7.42 -8.13
C ASP A 102 -3.36 7.00 -8.35
N GLU A 103 -4.30 7.86 -7.98
CA GLU A 103 -5.74 7.64 -8.12
C GLU A 103 -6.21 7.61 -9.60
N SER A 104 -5.38 8.06 -10.53
CA SER A 104 -5.68 8.00 -11.97
C SER A 104 -5.27 6.68 -12.63
N ILE A 105 -4.65 5.77 -11.87
CA ILE A 105 -4.13 4.49 -12.35
C ILE A 105 -5.18 3.41 -12.08
N SER A 106 -5.57 2.67 -13.12
CA SER A 106 -6.56 1.59 -13.03
C SER A 106 -6.03 0.34 -12.35
N GLU A 107 -4.73 0.12 -12.39
CA GLU A 107 -4.05 -1.04 -11.83
C GLU A 107 -3.54 -0.80 -10.41
N TYR A 108 -3.24 -1.90 -9.71
CA TYR A 108 -2.62 -1.82 -8.40
C TYR A 108 -1.23 -1.16 -8.46
N TRP A 109 -1.08 0.00 -7.81
CA TRP A 109 0.14 0.80 -7.85
C TRP A 109 1.01 0.74 -6.58
N GLY A 110 0.70 -0.18 -5.66
CA GLY A 110 1.42 -0.32 -4.39
C GLY A 110 0.58 0.14 -3.19
N TYR A 111 1.24 0.37 -2.05
CA TYR A 111 0.60 0.76 -0.80
C TYR A 111 1.32 1.91 -0.09
N LYS A 112 0.56 2.72 0.65
CA LYS A 112 1.11 3.81 1.46
C LYS A 112 1.23 3.38 2.92
N VAL A 113 2.42 3.50 3.50
CA VAL A 113 2.66 3.18 4.92
C VAL A 113 2.56 4.44 5.76
N ARG A 114 1.68 4.43 6.75
CA ARG A 114 1.43 5.56 7.64
C ARG A 114 1.53 5.12 9.10
N GLU A 115 2.24 5.91 9.89
CA GLU A 115 2.29 5.74 11.34
C GLU A 115 1.21 6.60 11.98
N ARG A 116 0.62 6.10 13.07
CA ARG A 116 -0.47 6.74 13.82
C ARG A 116 -0.20 6.55 15.31
N GLY A 117 -0.42 7.61 16.09
CA GLY A 117 -0.11 7.58 17.52
C GLY A 117 -1.14 6.82 18.37
N ASN A 118 -2.40 6.73 17.93
CA ASN A 118 -3.46 6.12 18.72
C ASN A 118 -4.50 5.39 17.85
N LEU A 119 -4.74 4.11 18.17
CA LEU A 119 -5.70 3.28 17.45
C LEU A 119 -7.14 3.77 17.60
N PHE A 120 -7.55 4.17 18.81
CA PHE A 120 -8.91 4.64 19.05
C PHE A 120 -9.21 5.92 18.24
N SER A 121 -8.28 6.89 18.25
CA SER A 121 -8.42 8.10 17.42
C SER A 121 -8.55 7.77 15.94
N LEU A 122 -7.75 6.83 15.41
CA LEU A 122 -7.85 6.39 14.02
C LEU A 122 -9.23 5.82 13.71
N ILE A 123 -9.73 4.90 14.55
CA ILE A 123 -11.05 4.27 14.40
C ILE A 123 -12.15 5.33 14.47
N SER A 124 -12.10 6.24 15.44
CA SER A 124 -13.11 7.29 15.63
C SER A 124 -13.18 8.29 14.47
N SER A 125 -12.04 8.55 13.80
CA SER A 125 -11.99 9.48 12.66
C SER A 125 -12.26 8.83 11.30
N TRP A 126 -12.38 7.50 11.23
CA TRP A 126 -12.52 6.82 9.95
C TRP A 126 -13.94 6.98 9.41
N SER A 127 -14.06 7.50 8.19
CA SER A 127 -15.35 7.86 7.58
C SER A 127 -16.04 6.71 6.85
N GLY A 128 -15.45 5.51 6.83
CA GLY A 128 -15.99 4.36 6.11
C GLY A 128 -16.25 3.15 7.02
N ASN A 129 -16.28 1.98 6.42
CA ASN A 129 -16.50 0.73 7.11
C ASN A 129 -15.31 0.35 7.99
N ILE A 130 -15.56 -0.21 9.17
CA ILE A 130 -14.51 -0.68 10.09
C ILE A 130 -14.78 -2.11 10.50
N ILE A 131 -13.76 -2.97 10.38
CA ILE A 131 -13.78 -4.34 10.87
C ILE A 131 -12.66 -4.51 11.90
N LEU A 132 -13.04 -4.89 13.10
CA LEU A 132 -12.14 -5.31 14.17
C LEU A 132 -12.02 -6.83 14.12
N THR A 133 -10.84 -7.35 13.76
CA THR A 133 -10.60 -8.79 13.69
C THR A 133 -10.38 -9.37 15.09
N SER A 134 -11.22 -10.33 15.49
CA SER A 134 -11.16 -10.93 16.83
C SER A 134 -11.81 -12.30 16.87
N ARG A 135 -11.18 -13.23 17.60
CA ARG A 135 -11.75 -14.56 17.89
C ARG A 135 -13.07 -14.50 18.66
N LYS A 136 -13.27 -13.43 19.44
CA LYS A 136 -14.51 -13.15 20.19
C LYS A 136 -15.58 -12.47 19.32
N GLY A 137 -15.27 -12.18 18.05
CA GLY A 137 -16.19 -11.59 17.10
C GLY A 137 -17.20 -12.61 16.57
N LYS A 138 -18.22 -12.11 15.86
CA LYS A 138 -19.16 -12.98 15.14
C LYS A 138 -18.42 -13.64 13.97
N THR A 139 -18.64 -14.94 13.76
CA THR A 139 -18.09 -15.64 12.60
C THR A 139 -18.48 -14.93 11.31
N VAL A 140 -17.49 -14.66 10.46
CA VAL A 140 -17.72 -14.04 9.16
C VAL A 140 -18.58 -14.97 8.29
N THR A 141 -19.52 -14.39 7.55
CA THR A 141 -20.38 -15.14 6.61
C THR A 141 -20.34 -14.49 5.24
N ASN A 142 -20.66 -15.25 4.19
CA ASN A 142 -20.69 -14.75 2.81
C ASN A 142 -21.63 -13.54 2.65
N HIS A 143 -22.74 -13.51 3.38
CA HIS A 143 -23.65 -12.35 3.36
C HIS A 143 -22.97 -11.08 3.89
N VAL A 144 -22.19 -11.19 4.99
CA VAL A 144 -21.44 -10.07 5.54
C VAL A 144 -20.36 -9.60 4.56
N ILE A 145 -19.64 -10.53 3.93
CA ILE A 145 -18.59 -10.22 2.95
C ILE A 145 -19.18 -9.50 1.74
N LYS A 146 -20.29 -9.98 1.19
CA LYS A 146 -21.00 -9.35 0.05
C LYS A 146 -21.40 -7.90 0.34
N ASN A 147 -21.81 -7.59 1.57
CA ASN A 147 -22.15 -6.22 1.94
C ASN A 147 -20.93 -5.28 1.89
N TYR A 148 -19.75 -5.76 2.28
CA TYR A 148 -18.52 -4.99 2.16
C TYR A 148 -18.00 -4.92 0.73
N ALA A 149 -18.13 -6.00 -0.06
CA ALA A 149 -17.74 -6.02 -1.47
C ALA A 149 -18.56 -5.03 -2.33
N LYS A 150 -19.84 -4.83 -2.00
CA LYS A 150 -20.72 -3.88 -2.71
C LYS A 150 -20.58 -2.42 -2.26
N SER A 151 -20.01 -2.18 -1.09
CA SER A 151 -19.86 -0.83 -0.56
C SER A 151 -18.74 -0.10 -1.31
N LYS A 152 -18.99 1.18 -1.63
CA LYS A 152 -17.97 2.09 -2.17
C LYS A 152 -17.17 2.78 -1.06
N ASP A 153 -17.56 2.58 0.20
CA ASP A 153 -16.90 3.23 1.34
C ASP A 153 -15.58 2.56 1.65
N PRO A 154 -14.55 3.33 2.04
CA PRO A 154 -13.25 2.76 2.35
C PRO A 154 -13.33 1.86 3.59
N LEU A 155 -12.74 0.67 3.48
CA LEU A 155 -12.74 -0.34 4.55
C LEU A 155 -11.45 -0.28 5.37
N LEU A 156 -11.59 -0.10 6.68
CA LEU A 156 -10.51 -0.21 7.67
C LEU A 156 -10.55 -1.60 8.31
N LEU A 157 -9.53 -2.41 8.04
CA LEU A 157 -9.27 -3.67 8.75
C LEU A 157 -8.30 -3.41 9.89
N VAL A 158 -8.71 -3.75 11.11
CA VAL A 158 -7.89 -3.62 12.31
C VAL A 158 -7.51 -5.01 12.80
N PHE A 159 -6.22 -5.18 13.10
CA PHE A 159 -5.65 -6.40 13.67
C PHE A 159 -5.06 -6.10 15.05
N GLY A 160 -5.07 -7.11 15.93
CA GLY A 160 -4.38 -7.05 17.21
C GLY A 160 -2.86 -7.06 17.06
N SER A 161 -2.16 -6.90 18.17
CA SER A 161 -0.70 -7.11 18.21
C SER A 161 -0.39 -8.60 18.43
N PRO A 162 0.87 -9.03 18.24
CA PRO A 162 1.28 -10.40 18.54
C PRO A 162 0.99 -10.83 19.99
N SER A 163 0.94 -9.87 20.92
CA SER A 163 0.79 -10.14 22.36
C SER A 163 -0.57 -9.74 22.94
N LYS A 164 -1.39 -8.97 22.20
CA LYS A 164 -2.67 -8.43 22.69
C LYS A 164 -3.74 -8.44 21.61
N GLY A 165 -4.90 -9.02 21.92
CA GLY A 165 -6.08 -8.92 21.06
C GLY A 165 -6.66 -7.51 21.04
N ILE A 166 -7.51 -7.20 20.04
CA ILE A 166 -8.14 -5.87 19.92
C ILE A 166 -8.94 -5.48 21.17
N HIS A 167 -9.61 -6.45 21.81
CA HIS A 167 -10.35 -6.20 23.06
C HIS A 167 -9.44 -5.74 24.20
N GLU A 168 -8.21 -6.22 24.27
CA GLU A 168 -7.24 -5.79 25.29
C GLU A 168 -6.65 -4.42 24.94
N ILE A 169 -6.43 -4.14 23.65
CA ILE A 169 -5.89 -2.86 23.19
C ILE A 169 -6.92 -1.72 23.39
N LEU A 170 -8.19 -1.96 23.07
CA LEU A 170 -9.25 -0.96 23.16
C LEU A 170 -9.96 -0.96 24.52
N GLY A 171 -9.93 -2.07 25.25
CA GLY A 171 -10.66 -2.25 26.51
C GLY A 171 -12.14 -1.88 26.37
N ASN A 172 -12.64 -1.08 27.30
CA ASN A 172 -14.03 -0.60 27.28
C ASN A 172 -14.36 0.33 26.11
N ARG A 173 -13.34 0.93 25.47
CA ARG A 173 -13.54 1.86 24.33
C ARG A 173 -14.03 1.15 23.07
N ILE A 174 -13.91 -0.18 22.99
CA ILE A 174 -14.49 -0.94 21.87
C ILE A 174 -16.01 -0.77 21.77
N LYS A 175 -16.71 -0.49 22.88
CA LYS A 175 -18.15 -0.22 22.87
C LYS A 175 -18.48 1.16 22.29
N GLN A 176 -17.50 2.06 22.24
CA GLN A 176 -17.64 3.43 21.74
C GLN A 176 -17.40 3.51 20.22
N THR A 177 -16.94 2.42 19.58
CA THR A 177 -16.70 2.35 18.14
C THR A 177 -17.99 1.93 17.41
N GLN A 178 -18.99 2.82 17.36
CA GLN A 178 -20.34 2.51 16.89
C GLN A 178 -20.41 1.97 15.44
N ASN A 179 -19.47 2.38 14.58
CA ASN A 179 -19.44 1.98 13.17
C ASN A 179 -18.56 0.74 12.90
N ALA A 180 -18.04 0.08 13.95
CA ALA A 180 -17.12 -1.04 13.81
C ALA A 180 -17.82 -2.39 14.02
N LYS A 181 -17.61 -3.34 13.11
CA LYS A 181 -18.02 -4.73 13.31
C LYS A 181 -16.86 -5.56 13.85
N VAL A 182 -17.12 -6.33 14.90
CA VAL A 182 -16.14 -7.29 15.44
C VAL A 182 -16.38 -8.65 14.80
N LEU A 183 -15.47 -9.10 13.95
CA LEU A 183 -15.63 -10.32 13.14
C LEU A 183 -14.50 -11.32 13.40
N ASN A 184 -14.86 -12.60 13.40
CA ASN A 184 -13.94 -13.72 13.43
C ASN A 184 -13.80 -14.33 12.03
N PHE A 185 -12.60 -14.24 11.45
CA PHE A 185 -12.26 -14.81 10.14
C PHE A 185 -11.68 -16.24 10.22
N PHE A 186 -11.40 -16.73 11.42
CA PHE A 186 -10.82 -18.05 11.67
C PHE A 186 -11.69 -18.82 12.68
N PRO A 187 -12.94 -19.16 12.31
CA PRO A 187 -13.79 -19.99 13.16
C PRO A 187 -13.15 -21.35 13.38
N MET A 188 -13.33 -21.92 14.57
CA MET A 188 -12.76 -23.23 14.94
C MET A 188 -11.25 -23.30 14.73
N GLN A 189 -10.51 -22.18 14.91
CA GLN A 189 -9.06 -22.23 14.89
C GLN A 189 -8.58 -23.26 15.93
N ALA A 190 -7.96 -24.34 15.45
CA ALA A 190 -7.41 -25.40 16.29
C ALA A 190 -6.03 -25.02 16.87
N THR A 191 -5.68 -23.74 16.82
CA THR A 191 -4.46 -23.16 17.38
C THR A 191 -4.82 -22.13 18.44
N GLU A 192 -3.97 -22.01 19.46
CA GLU A 192 -4.14 -21.00 20.50
C GLU A 192 -4.14 -19.57 19.93
N THR A 193 -3.30 -19.31 18.93
CA THR A 193 -3.21 -18.01 18.25
C THR A 193 -3.07 -18.19 16.74
N VAL A 194 -3.67 -17.27 15.97
CA VAL A 194 -3.32 -17.05 14.55
C VAL A 194 -2.36 -15.87 14.52
N ARG A 195 -1.17 -16.03 13.92
CA ARG A 195 -0.16 -14.96 13.86
C ARG A 195 -0.66 -13.81 12.99
N LEU A 196 -0.10 -12.62 13.18
CA LEU A 196 -0.57 -11.41 12.49
C LEU A 196 -0.47 -11.56 10.96
N GLU A 197 0.63 -12.10 10.46
CA GLU A 197 0.87 -12.35 9.04
C GLU A 197 -0.11 -13.37 8.45
N GLU A 198 -0.43 -14.43 9.19
CA GLU A 198 -1.43 -15.44 8.82
C GLU A 198 -2.84 -14.81 8.82
N ALA A 199 -3.13 -13.99 9.84
CA ALA A 199 -4.41 -13.31 10.01
C ALA A 199 -4.67 -12.30 8.88
N ILE A 200 -3.66 -11.51 8.51
CA ILE A 200 -3.75 -10.54 7.40
C ILE A 200 -4.06 -11.29 6.10
N LEU A 201 -3.28 -12.34 5.79
CA LEU A 201 -3.47 -13.11 4.55
C LEU A 201 -4.86 -13.77 4.52
N GLY A 202 -5.23 -14.53 5.54
CA GLY A 202 -6.52 -15.23 5.55
C GLY A 202 -7.72 -14.27 5.54
N THR A 203 -7.65 -13.16 6.27
CA THR A 203 -8.72 -12.15 6.27
C THR A 203 -8.89 -11.50 4.89
N LEU A 204 -7.79 -11.11 4.23
CA LEU A 204 -7.85 -10.52 2.90
C LEU A 204 -8.33 -11.53 1.85
N THR A 205 -7.89 -12.80 1.94
CA THR A 205 -8.37 -13.86 1.06
C THR A 205 -9.89 -14.03 1.18
N VAL A 206 -10.42 -14.11 2.40
CA VAL A 206 -11.86 -14.25 2.65
C VAL A 206 -12.65 -13.04 2.13
N LEU A 207 -12.13 -11.81 2.28
CA LEU A 207 -12.80 -10.62 1.76
C LEU A 207 -12.76 -10.55 0.22
N ASN A 208 -11.69 -11.06 -0.38
CA ASN A 208 -11.49 -11.02 -1.83
C ASN A 208 -12.35 -12.05 -2.58
N THR A 209 -12.95 -13.05 -1.92
CA THR A 209 -13.75 -14.08 -2.60
C THR A 209 -14.95 -13.54 -3.36
N GLU A 210 -15.49 -12.39 -2.93
CA GLU A 210 -16.71 -11.78 -3.51
C GLU A 210 -16.42 -10.47 -4.27
N GLN A 211 -15.19 -9.94 -4.24
CA GLN A 211 -14.86 -8.70 -4.97
C GLN A 211 -14.80 -8.92 -6.49
N ASN A 212 -14.42 -10.12 -6.95
CA ASN A 212 -14.33 -10.46 -8.37
C ASN A 212 -15.68 -10.74 -9.05
N VAL A 213 -16.79 -10.74 -8.31
CA VAL A 213 -18.14 -10.96 -8.87
C VAL A 213 -18.76 -9.65 -9.36
N TYR A 214 -18.18 -8.49 -9.01
CA TYR A 214 -18.76 -7.16 -9.25
C TYR A 214 -17.85 -6.19 -10.02
N ASN A 215 -16.71 -6.66 -10.55
CA ASN A 215 -15.86 -5.93 -11.49
C ASN A 215 -16.07 -6.42 -12.91
#